data_AF-A0A2K3YPS9-F1
#
_entry.id   AF-A0A2K3YPS9-F1
#
_cell.length_a   1.000
_cell.length_b   1.000
_cell.length_c   1.000
_cell.angle_alpha   90.00
_cell.angle_beta   90.00
_cell.angle_gamma   90.00
#
_symmetry.space_group_name_H-M   'P 1'
#
loop_
_entity.id
_entity.type
_entity.pdbx_description
1 polymer ?
#
loop_
_entity_poly.entity_id
_entity_poly.type
_entity_poly.pdbx_seq_one_letter_code
_entity_poly.pdbx_strand_id
1 'polypeptide(L)' 'MVLPSDILFHKNYVVIHKNGKYVKRIINYDKINEQLIIKSGIFAGEKIVRNPDETALKIK' A
#
# COMPACT_ATOMS: atom_id res chain seq x y z
N MET A 1 -5.49 9.79 -5.84
CA MET A 1 -4.41 9.39 -6.78
C MET A 1 -4.71 8.00 -7.34
N VAL A 2 -4.14 7.63 -8.47
CA VAL A 2 -4.35 6.30 -9.07
C VAL A 2 -3.12 5.43 -8.87
N LEU A 3 -3.30 4.23 -8.34
CA LEU A 3 -2.22 3.26 -8.10
C LEU A 3 -2.63 1.86 -8.60
N PRO A 4 -1.67 0.99 -8.96
CA PRO A 4 -1.96 -0.39 -9.34
C PRO A 4 -2.47 -1.20 -8.13
N SER A 5 -3.31 -2.21 -8.38
CA SER A 5 -3.86 -3.03 -7.29
C SER A 5 -2.86 -3.92 -6.56
N ASP A 6 -1.68 -4.12 -7.14
CA ASP A 6 -0.62 -4.98 -6.60
C ASP A 6 0.14 -4.37 -5.41
N ILE A 7 -0.20 -3.14 -5.00
CA ILE A 7 0.30 -2.54 -3.75
C ILE A 7 -0.46 -3.01 -2.52
N LEU A 8 -1.62 -3.66 -2.70
CA LEU A 8 -2.49 -4.03 -1.59
C LEU A 8 -1.86 -5.16 -0.78
N PHE A 9 -1.76 -4.89 0.51
CA PHE A 9 -1.48 -5.88 1.53
C PHE A 9 -2.81 -6.21 2.22
N HIS A 10 -3.43 -7.32 1.81
CA HIS A 10 -4.83 -7.66 2.11
C HIS A 10 -5.86 -6.63 1.61
N LYS A 11 -7.05 -6.57 2.22
CA LYS A 11 -8.21 -5.82 1.70
C LYS A 11 -8.06 -4.29 1.76
N ASN A 12 -7.44 -3.72 2.78
CA ASN A 12 -7.48 -2.26 3.02
C ASN A 12 -6.18 -1.69 3.59
N TYR A 13 -5.08 -2.43 3.50
CA TYR A 13 -3.77 -1.95 3.94
C TYR A 13 -2.78 -1.93 2.79
N VAL A 14 -1.81 -1.03 2.90
CA VAL A 14 -0.60 -1.05 2.07
C VAL A 14 0.61 -1.08 3.00
N VAL A 15 1.75 -1.50 2.47
CA VAL A 15 3.03 -1.41 3.18
C VAL A 15 3.82 -0.23 2.64
N ILE A 16 4.24 0.65 3.54
CA ILE A 16 5.06 1.82 3.21
C ILE A 16 6.45 1.61 3.78
N HIS A 17 7.48 1.89 2.98
CA HIS A 17 8.85 1.92 3.43
C HIS A 17 9.22 3.34 3.89
N LYS A 18 9.39 3.51 5.21
CA LYS A 18 9.72 4.79 5.85
C LYS A 18 10.87 4.60 6.83
N ASN A 19 11.93 5.39 6.68
CA ASN A 19 13.10 5.40 7.57
C ASN A 19 13.71 4.00 7.80
N GLY A 20 13.84 3.19 6.74
CA GLY A 20 14.41 1.84 6.82
C GLY A 20 13.47 0.79 7.40
N LYS A 21 12.19 1.14 7.65
CA LYS A 21 11.19 0.25 8.25
C LYS A 21 9.98 0.11 7.34
N TYR A 22 9.36 -1.06 7.39
CA TYR A 22 8.09 -1.35 6.74
C TYR A 22 6.95 -1.08 7.73
N VAL A 23 5.98 -0.26 7.34
CA VAL A 23 4.87 0.15 8.18
C VAL A 23 3.55 -0.14 7.46
N LYS A 24 2.63 -0.86 8.11
CA LYS A 24 1.27 -1.07 7.60
C LYS A 24 0.49 0.25 7.68
N ARG A 25 -0.29 0.55 6.65
CA ARG A 25 -1.17 1.72 6.66
C ARG A 25 -2.53 1.41 6.06
N ILE A 26 -3.57 1.82 6.79
CA ILE A 26 -4.95 1.76 6.29
C ILE A 26 -5.11 2.78 5.19
N ILE A 27 -5.73 2.34 4.10
CA ILE A 27 -6.10 3.21 2.98
C ILE A 27 -7.58 3.10 2.68
N ASN A 28 -8.15 4.19 2.18
CA ASN A 28 -9.47 4.18 1.59
C ASN A 28 -9.34 4.38 0.08
N TYR A 29 -10.01 3.55 -0.70
CA TYR A 29 -9.89 3.53 -2.15
C TYR A 29 -11.17 3.00 -2.81
N ASP A 30 -11.39 3.40 -4.05
CA ASP A 30 -12.28 2.68 -4.96
C ASP A 30 -11.46 1.78 -5.87
N LYS A 31 -11.95 0.58 -6.16
CA LYS A 31 -11.33 -0.33 -7.14
C LYS A 31 -12.10 -0.26 -8.45
N ILE A 32 -11.41 0.08 -9.52
CA ILE A 32 -11.94 0.04 -10.89
C ILE A 32 -10.97 -0.81 -11.71
N ASN A 33 -11.42 -1.99 -12.14
CA ASN A 33 -10.58 -3.01 -12.78
C ASN A 33 -9.34 -3.36 -11.89
N GLU A 34 -8.14 -3.22 -12.43
CA GLU A 34 -6.86 -3.46 -11.74
C GLU A 34 -6.24 -2.19 -11.14
N GLN A 35 -7.01 -1.10 -11.10
CA GLN A 35 -6.55 0.18 -10.58
C GLN A 35 -7.29 0.55 -9.29
N LEU A 36 -6.57 1.21 -8.40
CA LEU A 36 -7.07 1.74 -7.14
C LEU A 36 -7.07 3.27 -7.22
N ILE A 37 -8.23 3.85 -7.02
CA ILE A 37 -8.40 5.29 -6.85
C ILE A 37 -8.34 5.56 -5.36
N ILE A 38 -7.16 5.95 -4.88
CA ILE A 38 -6.92 6.25 -3.47
C ILE A 38 -7.62 7.56 -3.10
N LYS A 39 -8.51 7.47 -2.11
CA LYS A 39 -9.23 8.58 -1.47
C LYS A 39 -8.46 9.14 -0.29
N SER A 40 -7.85 8.29 0.53
CA SER A 40 -7.06 8.71 1.70
C SER A 40 -6.07 7.64 2.17
N GLY A 41 -5.13 8.05 3.02
CA GLY A 41 -4.15 7.15 3.66
C GLY A 41 -2.79 7.05 2.98
N ILE A 42 -2.61 7.65 1.79
CA ILE A 42 -1.31 7.71 1.09
C ILE A 42 -1.01 9.16 0.74
N PHE A 43 0.22 9.58 1.02
CA PHE A 43 0.73 10.90 0.66
C PHE A 43 1.63 10.83 -0.56
N ALA A 44 1.64 11.90 -1.36
CA ALA A 44 2.55 12.02 -2.50
C ALA A 44 4.01 11.94 -2.03
N GLY A 45 4.82 11.15 -2.75
CA GLY A 45 6.24 10.94 -2.42
C GLY A 45 6.52 9.77 -1.46
N GLU A 46 5.50 9.09 -0.91
CA GLU A 46 5.72 7.89 -0.10
C GLU A 46 6.16 6.69 -0.96
N LYS A 47 7.10 5.90 -0.43
CA LYS A 47 7.57 4.66 -1.07
C LYS A 47 6.68 3.50 -0.65
N ILE A 48 5.80 3.08 -1.55
CA ILE A 48 4.87 1.97 -1.33
C ILE A 48 5.48 0.69 -1.88
N VAL A 49 5.35 -0.40 -1.13
CA VAL A 49 5.82 -1.72 -1.55
C VAL A 49 4.82 -2.33 -2.52
N ARG A 50 5.31 -2.84 -3.67
CA ARG A 50 4.51 -3.64 -4.61
C ARG A 50 4.69 -5.12 -4.30
N ASN A 51 3.64 -5.91 -4.54
CA ASN A 51 3.55 -7.33 -4.22
C ASN A 51 4.03 -7.65 -2.79
N PRO A 52 3.46 -7.00 -1.77
CA PRO A 52 3.92 -7.19 -0.40
C PRO A 52 3.64 -8.62 0.08
N ASP A 53 4.70 -9.36 0.40
CA ASP A 53 4.65 -10.72 0.97
C ASP A 53 4.93 -10.66 2.47
N GLU A 54 4.01 -11.21 3.26
CA GLU A 54 4.05 -11.21 4.73
C GLU A 54 5.24 -12.01 5.30
N THR A 55 5.77 -12.96 4.52
CA THR A 55 6.91 -13.81 4.90
C THR A 55 8.24 -13.10 4.68
N ALA A 56 8.33 -12.28 3.63
CA ALA A 56 9.55 -11.56 3.24
C ALA A 56 9.68 -10.22 3.99
N LEU A 57 8.55 -9.56 4.23
CA LEU A 57 8.50 -8.31 4.97
C LEU A 57 8.42 -8.68 6.46
N LYS A 58 9.50 -8.46 7.22
CA LYS A 58 9.50 -8.55 8.70
C LYS A 58 8.67 -7.41 9.30
N ILE A 59 7.38 -7.36 8.97
CA ILE A 59 6.46 -6.31 9.39
C ILE A 59 6.21 -6.53 10.88
N LYS A 60 6.81 -5.69 11.71
CA LYS A 60 6.57 -5.65 13.15
C LYS A 60 5.32 -4.83 13.48
#